data_AF-A0A7K9CX95-F1
#
_entry.id   AF-A0A7K9CX95-F1
#
_cell.length_a   1.000
_cell.length_b   1.000
_cell.length_c   1.000
_cell.angle_alpha   90.00
_cell.angle_beta   90.00
_cell.angle_gamma   90.00
#
_symmetry.space_group_name_H-M   'P 1'
#
loop_
_entity.id
_entity.type
_entity.pdbx_description
1 polymer ?
#
loop_
_entity_poly.entity_id
_entity_poly.type
_entity_poly.pdbx_seq_one_letter_code
_entity_poly.pdbx_strand_id
1 'polypeptide(L)'
;LQIQETETCRLCQQRVYPMECLVADKQNFHKSCFRCHHCGSQLSLGNYASLHGKIYCKPHFKQLFKSKGNYDEGFGHKQHKELWNSK
;
A
#
# COMPACT_ATOMS: atom_id res chain seq x y z
N LEU A 1 -14.98 16.78 -25.64
CA LEU A 1 -14.39 16.82 -24.29
C LEU A 1 -14.96 15.66 -23.50
N GLN A 2 -14.21 14.56 -23.38
CA GLN A 2 -14.70 13.34 -22.74
C GLN A 2 -14.44 13.46 -21.23
N ILE A 3 -15.36 14.11 -20.53
CA ILE A 3 -15.30 14.26 -19.08
C ILE A 3 -15.64 12.89 -18.51
N GLN A 4 -14.60 12.13 -18.12
CA GLN A 4 -14.76 10.79 -17.60
C GLN A 4 -15.68 10.80 -16.37
N GLU A 5 -16.70 9.98 -16.48
CA GLU A 5 -17.84 9.87 -15.58
C GLU A 5 -17.36 9.40 -14.20
N THR A 6 -17.53 10.29 -13.21
CA THR A 6 -17.57 9.98 -11.77
C THR A 6 -16.49 9.04 -11.24
N GLU A 7 -15.22 9.47 -11.30
CA GLU A 7 -14.12 8.83 -10.57
C GLU A 7 -14.37 8.89 -9.05
N THR A 8 -15.05 7.88 -8.51
CA THR A 8 -15.48 7.86 -7.11
C THR A 8 -14.42 7.16 -6.26
N CYS A 9 -14.05 7.77 -5.14
CA CYS A 9 -13.03 7.20 -4.26
C CYS A 9 -13.55 5.91 -3.64
N ARG A 10 -12.80 4.83 -3.76
CA ARG A 10 -13.21 3.55 -3.15
C ARG A 10 -13.19 3.56 -1.62
N LEU A 11 -12.43 4.47 -1.00
CA LEU A 11 -12.32 4.57 0.47
C LEU A 11 -13.44 5.40 1.11
N CYS A 12 -13.74 6.60 0.58
CA CYS A 12 -14.77 7.47 1.15
C CYS A 12 -16.09 7.48 0.34
N GLN A 13 -16.13 6.79 -0.81
CA GLN A 13 -17.27 6.79 -1.74
C GLN A 13 -17.71 8.20 -2.21
N GLN A 14 -16.81 9.20 -2.14
CA GLN A 14 -17.05 10.54 -2.65
C GLN A 14 -16.40 10.75 -4.02
N ARG A 15 -16.90 11.72 -4.78
CA ARG A 15 -16.30 12.12 -6.06
C ARG A 15 -14.85 12.57 -5.87
N VAL A 16 -13.96 12.02 -6.67
CA VAL A 16 -12.56 12.42 -6.78
C VAL A 16 -12.44 13.33 -7.98
N TYR A 17 -11.87 14.50 -7.75
CA TYR A 17 -11.56 15.41 -8.85
C TYR A 17 -10.23 15.01 -9.48
N PRO A 18 -10.03 15.22 -10.80
CA PRO A 18 -8.81 14.84 -11.50
C PRO A 18 -7.52 15.35 -10.83
N MET A 19 -7.58 16.53 -10.21
CA MET A 19 -6.45 17.15 -9.49
C MET A 19 -6.00 16.35 -8.26
N GLU A 20 -6.93 15.69 -7.57
CA GLU A 20 -6.69 14.88 -6.38
C GLU A 20 -6.76 13.37 -6.66
N CYS A 21 -6.99 13.01 -7.92
CA CYS A 21 -7.14 11.64 -8.35
C CYS A 21 -5.81 10.89 -8.29
N LEU A 22 -5.86 9.75 -7.62
CA LEU A 22 -4.79 8.79 -7.50
C LEU A 22 -5.35 7.44 -7.92
N VAL A 23 -4.82 6.87 -9.00
CA VAL A 23 -5.24 5.57 -9.52
C VAL A 23 -4.27 4.51 -9.01
N ALA A 24 -4.78 3.58 -8.21
CA ALA A 24 -4.05 2.45 -7.65
C ALA A 24 -4.85 1.17 -7.90
N ASP A 25 -4.23 0.09 -8.37
CA ASP A 25 -4.93 -1.19 -8.59
C ASP A 25 -6.21 -1.05 -9.45
N LYS A 26 -6.13 -0.22 -10.51
CA LYS A 26 -7.27 0.13 -11.40
C LYS A 26 -8.47 0.79 -10.68
N GLN A 27 -8.24 1.37 -9.51
CA GLN A 27 -9.24 2.01 -8.67
C GLN A 27 -8.84 3.44 -8.34
N ASN A 28 -9.83 4.33 -8.24
CA ASN A 28 -9.64 5.74 -7.96
C ASN A 28 -9.67 6.02 -6.45
N PHE A 29 -8.75 6.86 -6.00
CA PHE A 29 -8.62 7.30 -4.62
C PHE A 29 -8.28 8.79 -4.58
N HIS A 30 -8.70 9.48 -3.51
CA HIS A 30 -8.12 10.79 -3.21
C HIS A 30 -6.70 10.60 -2.69
N LYS A 31 -5.79 11.49 -3.08
CA LYS A 31 -4.45 11.63 -2.46
C LYS A 31 -4.55 11.69 -0.92
N SER A 32 -5.55 12.40 -0.42
CA SER A 32 -5.84 12.54 1.01
C SER A 32 -6.40 11.26 1.64
N CYS A 33 -7.18 10.47 0.91
CA CYS A 33 -7.72 9.21 1.43
C CYS A 33 -6.70 8.07 1.38
N PHE A 34 -5.66 8.19 0.57
CA PHE A 34 -4.64 7.16 0.39
C PHE A 34 -3.72 7.03 1.62
N ARG A 35 -4.25 6.38 2.66
CA ARG A 35 -3.62 6.27 3.98
C ARG A 35 -3.54 4.82 4.42
N CYS A 36 -2.54 4.51 5.24
CA CYS A 36 -2.42 3.19 5.85
C CYS A 36 -3.61 2.92 6.78
N HIS A 37 -4.29 1.79 6.59
CA HIS A 37 -5.39 1.37 7.45
C HIS A 37 -4.95 1.11 8.91
N HIS A 38 -3.69 0.75 9.14
CA HIS A 38 -3.16 0.42 10.47
C HIS A 38 -2.70 1.65 11.27
N CYS A 39 -2.04 2.63 10.62
CA CYS A 39 -1.46 3.79 11.31
C CYS A 39 -1.98 5.15 10.84
N GLY A 40 -2.84 5.19 9.83
CA GLY A 40 -3.39 6.43 9.27
C GLY A 40 -2.38 7.30 8.52
N SER A 41 -1.11 6.88 8.39
CA SER A 41 -0.09 7.65 7.67
C SER A 41 -0.45 7.79 6.20
N GLN A 42 -0.28 8.98 5.65
CA GLN A 42 -0.49 9.24 4.23
C GLN A 42 0.56 8.53 3.39
N LEU A 43 0.10 7.85 2.35
CA LEU A 43 0.92 7.05 1.46
C LEU A 43 0.84 7.61 0.05
N SER A 44 1.82 7.26 -0.75
CA SER A 44 1.92 7.61 -2.16
C SER A 44 2.05 6.34 -2.99
N LEU A 45 1.82 6.45 -4.30
CA LEU A 45 1.91 5.34 -5.25
C LEU A 45 3.25 4.58 -5.21
N GLY A 46 4.33 5.20 -4.71
CA GLY A 46 5.64 4.55 -4.56
C GLY A 46 5.86 3.78 -3.26
N ASN A 47 5.02 3.99 -2.23
CA ASN A 47 5.26 3.50 -0.86
C ASN A 47 4.06 2.82 -0.20
N TYR A 48 3.02 2.49 -0.97
CA TYR A 48 1.86 1.75 -0.49
C TYR A 48 1.92 0.27 -0.87
N ALA A 49 1.09 -0.53 -0.19
CA ALA A 49 0.78 -1.90 -0.56
C ALA A 49 -0.71 -2.16 -0.29
N SER A 50 -1.40 -2.79 -1.23
CA SER A 50 -2.82 -3.11 -1.13
C SER A 50 -3.03 -4.60 -0.83
N LEU A 51 -3.87 -4.91 0.16
CA LEU A 51 -4.27 -6.27 0.51
C LEU A 51 -5.77 -6.33 0.77
N HIS A 52 -6.48 -7.22 0.06
CA HIS A 52 -7.94 -7.42 0.20
C HIS A 52 -8.74 -6.10 0.19
N GLY A 53 -8.38 -5.16 -0.68
CA GLY A 53 -9.05 -3.85 -0.78
C GLY A 53 -8.66 -2.84 0.31
N LYS A 54 -7.74 -3.17 1.21
CA LYS A 54 -7.20 -2.24 2.22
C LYS A 54 -5.80 -1.77 1.84
N ILE A 55 -5.52 -0.49 2.08
CA ILE A 55 -4.21 0.13 1.85
C ILE A 55 -3.36 0.04 3.12
N TYR A 56 -2.12 -0.37 2.99
CA TYR A 56 -1.14 -0.43 4.07
C TYR A 56 0.18 0.20 3.65
N CYS A 57 0.97 0.66 4.63
CA CYS A 57 2.33 1.07 4.37
C CYS A 57 3.23 -0.17 4.31
N LYS A 58 4.35 -0.10 3.58
CA LYS A 58 5.34 -1.19 3.48
C LYS A 58 5.65 -1.88 4.81
N PRO A 59 5.94 -1.17 5.93
CA PRO A 59 6.25 -1.84 7.20
C PRO A 59 5.04 -2.54 7.85
N HIS A 60 3.83 -1.95 7.83
CA HIS A 60 2.64 -2.62 8.38
C HIS A 60 2.17 -3.77 7.50
N PHE A 61 2.27 -3.63 6.18
CA PHE A 61 2.04 -4.72 5.26
C PHE A 61 3.01 -5.87 5.56
N LYS A 62 4.32 -5.62 5.68
CA LYS A 62 5.30 -6.65 6.08
C LYS A 62 4.93 -7.32 7.41
N GLN A 63 4.49 -6.57 8.42
CA GLN A 63 4.09 -7.13 9.72
C GLN A 63 2.85 -8.05 9.60
N LEU A 64 1.84 -7.65 8.84
CA LEU A 64 0.64 -8.47 8.59
C LEU A 64 0.96 -9.75 7.83
N PHE A 65 1.88 -9.70 6.88
CA PHE A 65 2.33 -10.89 6.15
C PHE A 65 3.22 -11.79 6.99
N LYS A 66 4.09 -11.24 7.86
CA LYS A 66 4.89 -12.03 8.80
C LYS A 66 4.06 -12.91 9.73
N SER A 67 2.84 -12.48 10.08
CA SER A 67 1.90 -13.33 10.83
C SER A 67 1.22 -14.44 10.00
N LYS A 68 1.30 -14.39 8.66
CA LYS A 68 0.62 -15.32 7.73
C LYS A 68 1.58 -16.19 6.91
N GLY A 69 2.83 -15.78 6.71
CA GLY A 69 3.84 -16.49 5.93
C GLY A 69 5.16 -15.71 5.81
N ASN A 70 6.27 -16.40 6.04
CA ASN A 70 7.65 -15.92 6.03
C ASN A 70 7.96 -14.91 4.90
N TYR A 71 8.48 -13.72 5.26
CA TYR A 71 8.86 -12.66 4.32
C TYR A 71 10.23 -12.08 4.70
N ASP A 72 11.26 -12.89 4.50
CA ASP A 72 12.67 -12.47 4.63
C ASP A 72 13.27 -12.04 3.27
N GLU A 73 12.80 -12.57 2.14
CA GLU A 73 13.60 -12.57 0.90
C GLU A 73 13.29 -11.45 -0.11
N GLY A 74 12.45 -10.47 0.22
CA GLY A 74 11.90 -9.52 -0.78
C GLY A 74 12.51 -8.11 -0.82
N PHE A 75 13.41 -7.76 0.10
CA PHE A 75 13.86 -6.36 0.26
C PHE A 75 15.35 -6.25 0.59
N GLY A 76 16.23 -6.98 -0.11
CA GLY A 76 17.68 -6.68 -0.17
C GLY A 76 18.45 -6.50 1.15
N HIS A 77 17.88 -6.86 2.29
CA HIS A 77 18.55 -6.85 3.58
C HIS A 77 19.10 -8.25 3.82
N LYS A 78 20.43 -8.33 3.93
CA LYS A 78 21.17 -9.59 4.12
C LYS A 78 20.63 -10.33 5.35
N GLN A 79 20.32 -11.62 5.18
CA GLN A 79 19.92 -12.51 6.26
C GLN A 79 21.05 -12.63 7.29
N HIS A 80 20.84 -12.09 8.48
CA HIS A 80 21.73 -12.27 9.62
C HIS A 80 21.50 -13.65 10.27
N LYS A 81 21.58 -14.72 9.47
CA LYS A 81 21.44 -16.11 9.96
C LYS A 81 22.67 -16.99 9.64
N GLU A 82 23.66 -16.47 8.91
CA GLU A 82 24.80 -17.28 8.45
C GLU A 82 26.09 -17.10 9.27
N LEU A 83 26.05 -16.45 10.44
CA LEU A 83 27.24 -16.26 11.30
C LEU A 83 27.46 -17.37 12.34
N TRP A 84 26.79 -18.52 12.21
CA TRP A 84 26.85 -19.59 13.22
C TRP A 84 27.02 -21.00 12.64
N ASN A 85 27.86 -21.17 11.62
CA ASN A 85 28.37 -22.51 11.23
C ASN A 85 29.76 -22.40 10.60
N SER A 86 30.73 -21.95 11.38
CA SER A 86 32.15 -22.26 11.12
C SER A 86 32.80 -22.54 12.45
N LYS A 87 32.67 -23.80 12.86
CA LYS A 87 33.55 -24.47 13.81
C LYS A 87 34.25 -25.57 13.02
#